data_AF-A0A966QEM1-F1
#
_entry.id   AF-A0A966QEM1-F1
#
_cell.length_a   1.000
_cell.length_b   1.000
_cell.length_c   1.000
_cell.angle_alpha   90.00
_cell.angle_beta   90.00
_cell.angle_gamma   90.00
#
_symmetry.space_group_name_H-M   'P 1'
#
loop_
_entity.id
_entity.type
_entity.pdbx_description
1 polymer ?
#
loop_
_entity_poly.entity_id
_entity_poly.type
_entity_poly.pdbx_seq_one_letter_code
_entity_poly.pdbx_strand_id
1 'polypeptide(L)'
;LAISRIAEIHKAIPNTHLVMHGSSSVPQEWLDMINKYGGAIPETYGVPVEEIQEGIRNGVRKVNIDTDNRLAFTAAVREAAAKDPANFDPRHFNKPARQYMKQVCLDRYQQFWCAGNASKIKQRDINYYAGLYAKGSLDPKTAVAA
;
A
#
# COMPACT_ATOMS: atom_id res chain seq x y z
N LEU A 1 10.33 -11.97 8.14
CA LEU A 1 10.79 -10.81 7.34
C LEU A 1 12.15 -10.35 7.85
N ALA A 2 13.02 -9.81 6.99
CA ALA A 2 14.34 -9.30 7.38
C ALA A 2 14.36 -7.76 7.43
N ILE A 3 13.53 -7.16 8.30
CA ILE A 3 13.38 -5.69 8.35
C ILE A 3 14.66 -4.97 8.80
N SER A 4 15.49 -5.60 9.64
CA SER A 4 16.81 -5.06 10.04
C SER A 4 17.72 -4.76 8.85
N ARG A 5 17.60 -5.51 7.74
CA ARG A 5 18.35 -5.26 6.50
C ARG A 5 17.99 -3.92 5.86
N ILE A 6 16.74 -3.44 6.01
CA ILE A 6 16.33 -2.13 5.51
C ILE A 6 17.11 -1.03 6.24
N ALA A 7 17.26 -1.14 7.56
CA ALA A 7 18.05 -0.21 8.36
C ALA A 7 19.53 -0.20 7.97
N GLU A 8 20.12 -1.37 7.73
CA GLU A 8 21.50 -1.51 7.23
C GLU A 8 21.69 -0.81 5.87
N ILE A 9 20.76 -1.05 4.92
CA ILE A 9 20.77 -0.40 3.60
C ILE A 9 20.62 1.10 3.76
N HIS A 10 19.66 1.57 4.57
CA HIS A 10 19.45 3.00 4.78
C HIS A 10 20.67 3.69 5.39
N LYS A 11 21.37 3.03 6.32
CA LYS A 11 22.63 3.54 6.87
C LYS A 11 23.71 3.71 5.78
N ALA A 12 23.78 2.79 4.81
CA ALA A 12 24.73 2.86 3.71
C ALA A 12 24.35 3.89 2.63
N ILE A 13 23.05 4.05 2.35
CA ILE A 13 22.52 4.98 1.35
C ILE A 13 21.42 5.90 1.93
N PRO A 14 21.77 6.80 2.88
CA PRO A 14 20.80 7.54 3.69
C PRO A 14 19.91 8.50 2.89
N ASN A 15 20.37 8.91 1.70
CA ASN A 15 19.63 9.82 0.83
C ASN A 15 18.75 9.10 -0.20
N THR A 16 18.74 7.76 -0.22
CA THR A 16 17.97 6.99 -1.19
C THR A 16 16.59 6.65 -0.64
N HIS A 17 15.56 6.85 -1.45
CA HIS A 17 14.19 6.47 -1.13
C HIS A 17 13.96 4.99 -1.48
N LEU A 18 13.70 4.17 -0.47
CA LEU A 18 13.52 2.72 -0.65
C LEU A 18 12.06 2.37 -0.97
N VAL A 19 11.87 1.21 -1.59
CA VAL A 19 10.56 0.68 -1.98
C VAL A 19 10.37 -0.70 -1.37
N MET A 20 9.26 -0.91 -0.66
CA MET A 20 8.83 -2.24 -0.24
C MET A 20 7.81 -2.81 -1.24
N HIS A 21 8.17 -3.95 -1.83
CA HIS A 21 7.30 -4.71 -2.73
C HIS A 21 6.52 -5.78 -1.95
N GLY A 22 5.41 -6.26 -2.53
CA GLY A 22 4.64 -7.38 -1.94
C GLY A 22 4.22 -7.14 -0.48
N SER A 23 3.85 -5.91 -0.14
CA SER A 23 3.70 -5.45 1.25
C SER A 23 2.25 -5.36 1.70
N SER A 24 1.36 -6.14 1.08
CA SER A 24 0.00 -6.31 1.57
C SER A 24 0.01 -7.03 2.92
N SER A 25 -0.87 -6.61 3.82
CA SER A 25 -0.94 -7.12 5.20
C SER A 25 -1.87 -8.31 5.37
N VAL A 26 -2.72 -8.58 4.38
CA VAL A 26 -3.70 -9.67 4.37
C VAL A 26 -4.56 -9.66 5.64
N PRO A 27 -5.46 -8.66 5.80
CA PRO A 27 -6.34 -8.57 6.97
C PRO A 27 -7.24 -9.81 7.08
N GLN A 28 -7.24 -10.46 8.24
CA GLN A 28 -7.98 -11.70 8.47
C GLN A 28 -9.49 -11.50 8.32
N GLU A 29 -10.02 -10.33 8.69
CA GLU A 29 -11.43 -9.97 8.51
C GLU A 29 -11.94 -10.17 7.07
N TRP A 30 -11.09 -9.94 6.06
CA TRP A 30 -11.45 -10.16 4.66
C TRP A 30 -11.43 -11.64 4.30
N LEU A 31 -10.46 -12.41 4.82
CA LEU A 31 -10.41 -13.86 4.61
C LEU A 31 -11.63 -14.53 5.24
N ASP A 32 -11.97 -14.16 6.47
CA ASP A 32 -13.12 -14.65 7.21
C ASP A 32 -14.42 -14.34 6.46
N MET A 33 -14.57 -13.12 5.97
CA MET A 33 -15.73 -12.73 5.19
C MET A 33 -15.83 -13.49 3.86
N ILE A 34 -14.72 -13.67 3.15
CA ILE A 34 -14.69 -14.46 1.91
C ILE A 34 -15.10 -15.90 2.19
N ASN A 35 -14.52 -16.53 3.21
CA ASN A 35 -14.79 -17.91 3.59
C ASN A 35 -16.24 -18.10 4.08
N LYS A 36 -16.76 -17.15 4.85
CA LYS A 36 -18.17 -17.12 5.28
C LYS A 36 -19.15 -17.13 4.10
N TYR A 37 -18.81 -16.48 2.99
CA TYR A 37 -19.65 -16.37 1.79
C TYR A 37 -19.15 -17.26 0.63
N GLY A 38 -18.83 -18.51 0.96
CA GLY A 38 -18.55 -19.58 -0.02
C GLY A 38 -17.18 -19.49 -0.68
N GLY A 39 -16.23 -18.78 -0.08
CA GLY A 39 -14.81 -18.84 -0.42
C GLY A 39 -14.10 -19.97 0.32
N ALA A 40 -12.88 -20.27 -0.11
CA ALA A 40 -12.01 -21.28 0.51
C ALA A 40 -10.55 -20.82 0.43
N ILE A 41 -10.25 -19.69 1.07
CA ILE A 41 -8.88 -19.20 1.21
C ILE A 41 -8.31 -19.81 2.50
N PRO A 42 -7.19 -20.58 2.42
CA PRO A 42 -6.53 -21.10 3.61
C PRO A 42 -5.98 -19.94 4.44
N GLU A 43 -5.77 -20.21 5.73
CA GLU A 43 -5.13 -19.26 6.63
C GLU A 43 -3.76 -18.85 6.07
N THR A 44 -3.53 -17.54 5.96
CA THR A 44 -2.30 -16.97 5.43
C THR A 44 -2.08 -15.57 5.99
N TYR A 45 -0.82 -15.15 6.05
CA TYR A 45 -0.40 -13.93 6.68
C TYR A 45 0.35 -13.04 5.69
N GLY A 46 0.09 -11.74 5.75
CA GLY A 46 0.83 -10.73 4.99
C GLY A 46 1.95 -10.11 5.81
N VAL A 47 2.38 -8.91 5.41
CA VAL A 47 3.36 -8.13 6.16
C VAL A 47 2.65 -7.34 7.27
N PRO A 48 3.01 -7.53 8.55
CA PRO A 48 2.44 -6.74 9.65
C PRO A 48 2.64 -5.24 9.42
N VAL A 49 1.65 -4.43 9.79
CA VAL A 49 1.69 -2.97 9.56
C VAL A 49 2.86 -2.34 10.31
N GLU A 50 3.18 -2.85 11.50
CA GLU A 50 4.26 -2.40 12.36
C GLU A 50 5.63 -2.59 11.69
N GLU A 51 5.82 -3.71 10.97
CA GLU A 51 7.04 -3.99 10.21
C GLU A 51 7.18 -3.06 8.99
N ILE A 52 6.07 -2.70 8.35
CA ILE A 52 6.07 -1.70 7.27
C ILE A 52 6.42 -0.33 7.83
N GLN A 53 5.85 0.05 8.98
CA GLN A 53 6.16 1.30 9.66
C GLN A 53 7.63 1.39 10.04
N GLU A 54 8.23 0.28 10.50
CA GLU A 54 9.66 0.22 10.76
C GLU A 54 10.48 0.41 9.47
N GLY A 55 10.08 -0.21 8.36
CA GLY A 55 10.65 0.09 7.04
C GLY A 55 10.58 1.58 6.68
N ILE A 56 9.45 2.24 6.94
CA ILE A 56 9.27 3.69 6.66
C ILE A 56 10.19 4.54 7.55
N ARG A 57 10.37 4.19 8.84
CA ARG A 57 11.35 4.85 9.71
C ARG A 57 12.77 4.73 9.14
N ASN A 58 13.07 3.63 8.47
CA ASN A 58 14.36 3.32 7.84
C ASN A 58 14.41 3.60 6.33
N GLY A 59 13.76 4.67 5.85
CA GLY A 59 14.00 5.17 4.50
C GLY A 59 13.08 4.63 3.40
N VAL A 60 12.14 3.73 3.71
CA VAL A 60 11.08 3.36 2.76
C VAL A 60 10.14 4.54 2.53
N ARG A 61 9.89 4.86 1.26
CA ARG A 61 9.01 5.96 0.84
C ARG A 61 7.90 5.52 -0.12
N LYS A 62 7.92 4.26 -0.57
CA LYS A 62 6.88 3.65 -1.40
C LYS A 62 6.60 2.22 -0.92
N VAL A 63 5.33 1.93 -0.63
CA VAL A 63 4.85 0.62 -0.18
C VAL A 63 3.84 0.11 -1.19
N ASN A 64 4.09 -1.07 -1.75
CA ASN A 64 3.21 -1.64 -2.77
C ASN A 64 2.16 -2.55 -2.12
N ILE A 65 0.89 -2.22 -2.31
CA ILE A 65 -0.27 -2.94 -1.77
C ILE A 65 -1.23 -3.25 -2.91
N ASP A 66 -1.57 -4.52 -3.07
CA ASP A 66 -2.49 -4.98 -4.11
C ASP A 66 -3.43 -6.06 -3.55
N THR A 67 -2.87 -7.14 -2.97
CA THR A 67 -3.64 -8.25 -2.39
C THR A 67 -4.72 -7.79 -1.43
N ASP A 68 -4.45 -6.80 -0.56
CA ASP A 68 -5.45 -6.29 0.39
C ASP A 68 -6.70 -5.74 -0.32
N ASN A 69 -6.53 -4.99 -1.42
CA ASN A 69 -7.66 -4.46 -2.18
C ASN A 69 -8.39 -5.57 -2.94
N ARG A 70 -7.68 -6.57 -3.45
CA ARG A 70 -8.30 -7.75 -4.09
C ARG A 70 -9.16 -8.53 -3.09
N LEU A 71 -8.68 -8.71 -1.87
CA LEU A 71 -9.42 -9.38 -0.79
C LEU A 71 -10.65 -8.56 -0.38
N ALA A 72 -10.49 -7.27 -0.11
CA ALA A 72 -11.60 -6.38 0.25
C ALA A 72 -12.68 -6.31 -0.83
N PHE A 73 -12.28 -6.24 -2.11
CA PHE A 73 -13.21 -6.30 -3.24
C PHE A 73 -13.96 -7.64 -3.27
N THR A 74 -13.23 -8.75 -3.20
CA THR A 74 -13.81 -10.10 -3.29
C THR A 74 -14.78 -10.37 -2.13
N ALA A 75 -14.43 -9.95 -0.92
CA ALA A 75 -15.27 -10.05 0.26
C ALA A 75 -16.60 -9.33 0.07
N ALA A 76 -16.57 -8.07 -0.38
CA ALA A 76 -17.77 -7.28 -0.63
C ALA A 76 -18.68 -7.89 -1.70
N VAL A 77 -18.11 -8.36 -2.81
CA VAL A 77 -18.88 -8.97 -3.91
C VAL A 77 -19.56 -10.25 -3.44
N ARG A 78 -18.85 -11.11 -2.72
CA ARG A 78 -19.41 -12.37 -2.19
C ARG A 78 -20.51 -12.11 -1.17
N GLU A 79 -20.31 -11.17 -0.26
CA GLU A 79 -21.34 -10.78 0.72
C GLU A 79 -22.61 -10.26 0.03
N ALA A 80 -22.45 -9.34 -0.94
CA ALA A 80 -23.59 -8.77 -1.67
C ALA A 80 -24.37 -9.86 -2.43
N ALA A 81 -23.66 -10.76 -3.13
CA ALA A 81 -24.27 -11.88 -3.85
C ALA A 81 -25.02 -12.85 -2.94
N ALA A 82 -24.50 -13.10 -1.73
CA ALA A 82 -25.16 -13.98 -0.77
C ALA A 82 -26.39 -13.33 -0.12
N LYS A 83 -26.40 -12.00 0.07
CA LYS A 83 -27.50 -11.26 0.72
C LYS A 83 -28.67 -10.97 -0.22
N ASP A 84 -28.42 -10.79 -1.51
CA ASP A 84 -29.46 -10.51 -2.52
C ASP A 84 -29.21 -11.31 -3.82
N PRO A 85 -29.46 -12.64 -3.79
CA PRO A 85 -29.12 -13.53 -4.90
C PRO A 85 -29.92 -13.29 -6.18
N ALA A 86 -31.04 -12.56 -6.12
CA ALA A 86 -31.83 -12.19 -7.29
C ALA A 86 -31.25 -10.96 -8.03
N ASN A 87 -30.37 -10.20 -7.38
CA ASN A 87 -29.78 -9.00 -7.96
C ASN A 87 -28.72 -9.37 -8.99
N PHE A 88 -28.81 -8.78 -10.18
CA PHE A 88 -27.84 -8.97 -11.25
C PHE A 88 -27.16 -7.66 -11.67
N ASP A 89 -27.55 -6.52 -11.09
CA ASP A 89 -26.98 -5.22 -11.43
C ASP A 89 -25.53 -5.14 -10.92
N PRO A 90 -24.52 -5.00 -11.79
CA PRO A 90 -23.12 -4.89 -11.38
C PRO A 90 -22.87 -3.80 -10.34
N ARG A 91 -23.70 -2.74 -10.30
CA ARG A 91 -23.59 -1.65 -9.34
C ARG A 91 -23.95 -2.09 -7.92
N HIS A 92 -24.80 -3.10 -7.76
CA HIS A 92 -25.13 -3.68 -6.46
C HIS A 92 -23.87 -4.26 -5.78
N PHE A 93 -23.01 -4.93 -6.54
CA PHE A 93 -21.76 -5.52 -6.07
C PHE A 93 -20.60 -4.50 -6.00
N ASN A 94 -20.48 -3.64 -7.02
CA ASN A 94 -19.36 -2.71 -7.13
C ASN A 94 -19.46 -1.50 -6.18
N LYS A 95 -20.66 -1.12 -5.73
CA LYS A 95 -20.81 -0.06 -4.73
C LYS A 95 -20.15 -0.41 -3.38
N PRO A 96 -20.49 -1.53 -2.71
CA PRO A 96 -19.82 -1.92 -1.47
C PRO A 96 -18.35 -2.28 -1.69
N ALA A 97 -18.00 -2.91 -2.82
CA ALA A 97 -16.60 -3.25 -3.10
C ALA A 97 -15.68 -2.02 -3.16
N ARG A 98 -16.13 -0.92 -3.77
CA ARG A 98 -15.40 0.35 -3.74
C ARG A 98 -15.31 0.94 -2.33
N GLN A 99 -16.34 0.77 -1.48
CA GLN A 99 -16.30 1.25 -0.11
C GLN A 99 -15.26 0.48 0.72
N TYR A 100 -15.17 -0.84 0.56
CA TYR A 100 -14.21 -1.66 1.30
C TYR A 100 -12.77 -1.38 0.85
N MET A 101 -12.51 -1.32 -0.47
CA MET A 101 -11.19 -0.90 -0.98
C MET A 101 -10.82 0.53 -0.53
N LYS A 102 -11.80 1.44 -0.49
CA LYS A 102 -11.57 2.80 0.03
C LYS A 102 -11.15 2.75 1.50
N GLN A 103 -11.76 1.89 2.32
CA GLN A 103 -11.39 1.74 3.73
C GLN A 103 -9.94 1.24 3.85
N VAL A 104 -9.55 0.20 3.09
CA VAL A 104 -8.17 -0.29 3.04
C VAL A 104 -7.18 0.85 2.72
N CYS A 105 -7.47 1.65 1.69
CA CYS A 105 -6.62 2.78 1.33
C CYS A 105 -6.56 3.85 2.43
N LEU A 106 -7.69 4.17 3.07
CA LEU A 106 -7.74 5.14 4.17
C LEU A 106 -6.89 4.69 5.36
N ASP A 107 -7.01 3.43 5.77
CA ASP A 107 -6.26 2.86 6.87
C ASP A 107 -4.76 2.91 6.59
N ARG A 108 -4.34 2.54 5.36
CA ARG A 108 -2.93 2.62 4.96
C ARG A 108 -2.41 4.05 4.92
N TYR A 109 -3.18 5.01 4.42
CA TYR A 109 -2.76 6.42 4.44
C TYR A 109 -2.61 6.97 5.86
N GLN A 110 -3.42 6.53 6.82
CA GLN A 110 -3.28 6.88 8.23
C GLN A 110 -2.08 6.18 8.87
N GLN A 111 -1.99 4.86 8.71
CA GLN A 111 -0.94 4.01 9.28
C GLN A 111 0.46 4.38 8.76
N PHE A 112 0.56 4.87 7.53
CA PHE A 112 1.82 5.31 6.91
C PHE A 112 2.01 6.83 6.97
N TRP A 113 1.24 7.53 7.81
CA TRP A 113 1.39 8.94 8.11
C TRP A 113 1.32 9.87 6.87
N CYS A 114 0.58 9.46 5.84
CA CYS A 114 0.35 10.23 4.63
C CYS A 114 -0.81 11.22 4.78
N ALA A 115 -1.78 10.90 5.64
CA ALA A 115 -2.95 11.73 5.88
C ALA A 115 -2.55 13.17 6.26
N GLY A 116 -3.18 14.16 5.63
CA GLY A 116 -2.91 15.59 5.87
C GLY A 116 -1.65 16.17 5.20
N ASN A 117 -0.87 15.39 4.45
CA ASN A 117 0.32 15.90 3.78
C ASN A 117 0.08 16.41 2.35
N ALA A 118 -1.06 16.10 1.73
CA ALA A 118 -1.32 16.44 0.32
C ALA A 118 -1.21 17.95 0.03
N SER A 119 -1.81 18.79 0.87
CA SER A 119 -1.79 20.25 0.70
C SER A 119 -0.42 20.91 0.94
N LYS A 120 0.54 20.17 1.52
CA LYS A 120 1.91 20.66 1.76
C LYS A 120 2.79 20.58 0.52
N ILE A 121 2.35 19.86 -0.51
CA ILE A 121 3.15 19.60 -1.72
C ILE A 121 2.78 20.61 -2.81
N LYS A 122 3.74 21.43 -3.21
CA LYS A 122 3.62 22.26 -4.41
C LYS A 122 3.90 21.42 -5.65
N GLN A 123 2.86 21.10 -6.41
CA GLN A 123 3.00 20.37 -7.67
C GLN A 123 3.81 21.18 -8.69
N ARG A 124 4.64 20.47 -9.46
CA ARG A 124 5.46 21.00 -10.55
C ARG A 124 5.30 20.06 -11.74
N ASP A 125 5.40 20.60 -12.95
CA ASP A 125 5.39 19.78 -14.16
C ASP A 125 6.71 19.03 -14.37
N ILE A 126 6.72 18.14 -15.36
CA ILE A 126 7.89 17.31 -15.68
C ILE A 126 9.08 18.14 -16.21
N ASN A 127 8.84 19.28 -16.88
CA ASN A 127 9.90 20.12 -17.43
C ASN A 127 10.71 20.80 -16.32
N TYR A 128 10.05 21.19 -15.22
CA TYR A 128 10.71 21.67 -14.02
C TYR A 128 11.75 20.65 -13.51
N TYR A 129 11.35 19.37 -13.36
CA TYR A 129 12.25 18.32 -12.89
C TYR A 129 13.33 17.97 -13.92
N ALA A 130 13.00 17.94 -15.21
CA ALA A 130 13.98 17.72 -16.28
C ALA A 130 15.11 18.78 -16.21
N GLY A 131 14.77 20.04 -15.96
CA GLY A 131 15.75 21.10 -15.76
C GLY A 131 16.62 20.93 -14.51
N LEU A 132 16.09 20.30 -13.43
CA LEU A 132 16.88 19.97 -12.25
C LEU A 132 17.87 18.83 -12.50
N TYR A 133 17.43 17.78 -13.22
CA TYR A 133 18.31 16.68 -13.63
C TYR A 133 19.40 17.16 -14.58
N ALA A 134 19.08 18.00 -15.58
CA ALA A 134 20.07 18.55 -16.51
C ALA A 134 21.16 19.40 -15.81
N LYS A 135 20.85 19.95 -14.63
CA LYS A 135 21.78 20.72 -13.79
C LYS A 135 22.50 19.87 -12.73
N GLY A 136 22.26 18.55 -12.70
CA GLY A 136 22.77 17.65 -11.66
C GLY A 136 22.20 17.91 -10.26
N SER A 137 21.15 18.73 -10.13
CA SER A 137 20.60 19.12 -8.81
C SER A 137 19.90 17.98 -8.08
N LEU A 138 19.55 16.90 -8.79
CA LEU A 138 18.94 15.69 -8.26
C LEU A 138 19.85 14.46 -8.39
N ASP A 139 21.15 14.67 -8.66
CA ASP A 139 22.09 13.57 -8.75
C ASP A 139 22.17 12.82 -7.42
N PRO A 140 22.35 11.49 -7.45
CA PRO A 140 22.45 10.70 -6.23
C PRO A 140 23.58 11.21 -5.34
N LYS A 141 23.24 11.62 -4.12
CA LYS A 141 24.22 11.90 -3.07
C LYS A 141 24.62 10.60 -2.40
N THR A 142 25.32 9.76 -3.15
CA THR A 142 25.96 8.57 -2.62
C THR A 142 27.10 9.01 -1.72
N ALA A 143 27.21 8.43 -0.53
CA ALA A 143 28.44 8.47 0.23
C ALA A 143 29.47 7.62 -0.53
N VAL A 144 30.03 8.15 -1.61
CA VAL A 144 31.31 7.67 -2.13
C VAL A 144 32.33 8.63 -1.54
N ALA A 145 32.79 8.31 -0.34
CA ALA A 145 33.99 8.91 0.21
C ALA A 145 35.02 7.77 0.32
N ALA A 146 36.02 7.86 -0.57
CA ALA A 146 37.31 7.18 -0.61
C ALA A 146 37.35 5.65 -0.47
#